data_AF-A0A539D597-F1
#
_entry.id   AF-A0A539D597-F1
#
_cell.length_a   1.000
_cell.length_b   1.000
_cell.length_c   1.000
_cell.angle_alpha   90.00
_cell.angle_beta   90.00
_cell.angle_gamma   90.00
#
_symmetry.space_group_name_H-M   'P 1'
#
loop_
_entity.id
_entity.type
_entity.pdbx_description
1 polymer ?
#
loop_
_entity_poly.entity_id
_entity_poly.type
_entity_poly.pdbx_seq_one_letter_code
_entity_poly.pdbx_strand_id
1 'polypeptide(L)'
;MTSGQWRELIEAYVSGRLSADGFKRRFLDAHADAVRTRAPTPAVVQELAYVVEAYAGDPTARGHDVSDDDDLERAAKRALAALPEDVGAMSPGPAGPTEEDIRAAQAQMRGTVFHVGAVGGAGCLVALLWLAIGVLQFFAVAAQMQSVLDWGPAPSTLVAVPLAFFPVVGSVTAFFGAKDVWGWAPWLAGVAFLAIPAISILGGWSSVFRRGGPPR
;
A
#
# COMPACT_ATOMS: atom_id res chain seq x y z
N MET A 1 20.92 7.72 -20.51
CA MET A 1 21.10 6.37 -21.09
C MET A 1 20.21 6.21 -22.31
N THR A 2 20.70 5.53 -23.35
CA THR A 2 19.91 5.13 -24.52
C THR A 2 19.15 3.83 -24.26
N SER A 3 18.18 3.48 -25.12
CA SER A 3 17.42 2.23 -25.01
C SER A 3 18.33 0.99 -25.02
N GLY A 4 19.37 0.95 -25.85
CA GLY A 4 20.36 -0.12 -25.85
C GLY A 4 21.13 -0.25 -24.54
N GLN A 5 21.50 0.87 -23.91
CA GLN A 5 22.19 0.86 -22.60
C GLN A 5 21.28 0.32 -21.48
N TRP A 6 19.99 0.66 -21.51
CA TRP A 6 19.00 0.09 -20.57
C TRP A 6 18.84 -1.41 -20.76
N ARG A 7 18.77 -1.86 -22.01
CA ARG A 7 18.68 -3.28 -22.37
C ARG A 7 19.89 -4.06 -21.86
N GLU A 8 21.11 -3.57 -22.10
CA GLU A 8 22.34 -4.21 -21.67
C GLU A 8 22.41 -4.37 -20.14
N LEU A 9 22.01 -3.34 -19.38
CA LEU A 9 21.97 -3.38 -17.92
C LEU A 9 20.99 -4.44 -17.40
N ILE A 10 19.78 -4.49 -17.98
CA ILE A 10 18.74 -5.46 -17.61
C ILE A 10 19.17 -6.87 -18.02
N GLU A 11 19.75 -7.04 -19.19
CA GLU A 11 20.27 -8.32 -19.68
C GLU A 11 21.41 -8.85 -18.82
N ALA A 12 22.32 -7.97 -18.35
CA ALA A 12 23.38 -8.36 -17.44
C ALA A 12 22.84 -8.93 -16.11
N TYR A 13 21.73 -8.39 -15.61
CA TYR A 13 21.04 -8.95 -14.44
C TYR A 13 20.35 -10.27 -14.76
N VAL A 14 19.53 -10.33 -15.80
CA VAL A 14 18.78 -11.55 -16.19
C VAL A 14 19.70 -12.72 -16.56
N SER A 15 20.89 -12.45 -17.11
CA SER A 15 21.91 -13.46 -17.41
C SER A 15 22.77 -13.87 -16.21
N GLY A 16 22.54 -13.30 -15.03
CA GLY A 16 23.30 -13.58 -13.82
C GLY A 16 24.71 -12.97 -13.79
N ARG A 17 25.07 -12.11 -14.75
CA ARG A 17 26.34 -11.36 -14.73
C ARG A 17 26.36 -10.25 -13.67
N LEU A 18 25.20 -9.85 -13.17
CA LEU A 18 25.02 -8.82 -12.16
C LEU A 18 24.11 -9.35 -11.06
N SER A 19 24.51 -9.21 -9.79
CA SER A 19 23.66 -9.57 -8.64
C SER A 19 22.46 -8.63 -8.52
N ALA A 20 21.40 -9.04 -7.83
CA ALA A 20 20.20 -8.23 -7.61
C ALA A 20 20.51 -6.89 -6.94
N ASP A 21 21.35 -6.88 -5.90
CA ASP A 21 21.78 -5.63 -5.24
C ASP A 21 22.65 -4.75 -6.14
N GLY A 22 23.52 -5.37 -6.95
CA GLY A 22 24.35 -4.66 -7.92
C GLY A 22 23.52 -4.03 -9.04
N PHE A 23 22.48 -4.74 -9.49
CA PHE A 23 21.50 -4.27 -10.45
C PHE A 23 20.71 -3.11 -9.88
N LYS A 24 20.13 -3.26 -8.67
CA LYS A 24 19.37 -2.21 -8.01
C LYS A 24 20.14 -0.89 -7.93
N ARG A 25 21.37 -0.91 -7.41
CA ARG A 25 22.18 0.31 -7.28
C ARG A 25 22.41 0.97 -8.63
N ARG A 26 22.93 0.22 -9.62
CA ARG A 26 23.26 0.76 -10.95
C ARG A 26 22.02 1.25 -11.69
N PHE A 27 20.89 0.55 -11.55
CA PHE A 27 19.64 0.92 -12.17
C PHE A 27 19.06 2.20 -11.59
N LEU A 28 19.02 2.33 -10.26
CA LEU A 28 18.50 3.53 -9.60
C LEU A 28 19.41 4.75 -9.83
N ASP A 29 20.73 4.58 -9.83
CA ASP A 29 21.68 5.66 -10.16
C ASP A 29 21.45 6.17 -11.58
N ALA A 30 21.33 5.24 -12.55
CA ALA A 30 21.04 5.55 -13.94
C ALA A 30 19.67 6.23 -14.13
N HIS A 31 18.66 5.77 -13.40
CA HIS A 31 17.29 6.30 -13.48
C HIS A 31 17.23 7.70 -12.89
N ALA A 32 17.86 7.92 -11.74
CA ALA A 32 17.98 9.23 -11.12
C ALA A 32 18.69 10.24 -12.04
N ASP A 33 19.74 9.83 -12.75
CA ASP A 33 20.42 10.68 -13.72
C ASP A 33 19.52 11.02 -14.92
N ALA A 34 18.77 10.04 -15.45
CA ALA A 34 17.82 10.26 -16.54
C ALA A 34 16.69 11.24 -16.15
N VAL A 35 16.16 11.12 -14.92
CA VAL A 35 15.17 12.05 -14.38
C VAL A 35 15.76 13.46 -14.22
N ARG A 36 16.96 13.57 -13.64
CA ARG A 36 17.65 14.86 -13.44
C ARG A 36 17.93 15.58 -14.77
N THR A 37 18.34 14.83 -15.79
CA THR A 37 18.67 15.37 -17.12
C THR A 37 17.46 15.47 -18.06
N ARG A 38 16.27 15.04 -17.61
CA ARG A 38 15.05 14.92 -18.41
C ARG A 38 15.27 14.11 -19.70
N ALA A 39 16.14 13.11 -19.64
CA ALA A 39 16.38 12.22 -20.76
C ALA A 39 15.13 11.36 -21.03
N PRO A 40 14.78 11.10 -22.30
CA PRO A 40 13.65 10.25 -22.63
C PRO A 40 13.89 8.84 -22.08
N THR A 41 13.01 8.41 -21.18
CA THR A 41 13.09 7.10 -20.51
C THR A 41 11.92 6.24 -20.97
N PRO A 42 12.16 5.05 -21.55
CA PRO A 42 11.07 4.18 -22.01
C PRO A 42 10.10 3.84 -20.88
N ALA A 43 8.79 3.78 -21.19
CA ALA A 43 7.75 3.54 -20.17
C ALA A 43 8.01 2.25 -19.36
N VAL A 44 8.49 1.19 -20.02
CA VAL A 44 8.80 -0.08 -19.34
C VAL A 44 9.95 0.01 -18.34
N VAL A 45 10.89 0.96 -18.54
CA VAL A 45 11.97 1.23 -17.58
C VAL A 45 11.42 1.98 -16.36
N GLN A 46 10.44 2.88 -16.56
CA GLN A 46 9.77 3.57 -15.44
C GLN A 46 8.96 2.59 -14.60
N GLU A 47 8.24 1.64 -15.22
CA GLU A 47 7.53 0.58 -14.52
C GLU A 47 8.49 -0.31 -13.71
N LEU A 48 9.63 -0.67 -14.30
CA LEU A 48 10.66 -1.47 -13.63
C LEU A 48 11.27 -0.73 -12.43
N ALA A 49 11.40 0.61 -12.49
CA ALA A 49 11.94 1.40 -11.38
C ALA A 49 11.15 1.20 -10.07
N TYR A 50 9.82 1.13 -10.13
CA TYR A 50 8.99 0.88 -8.94
C TYR A 50 9.31 -0.47 -8.28
N VAL A 51 9.50 -1.52 -9.08
CA VAL A 51 9.83 -2.86 -8.57
C VAL A 51 11.24 -2.88 -7.98
N VAL A 52 12.20 -2.23 -8.65
CA VAL A 52 13.59 -2.13 -8.19
C VAL A 52 13.71 -1.31 -6.89
N GLU A 53 12.92 -0.25 -6.73
CA GLU A 53 12.85 0.53 -5.49
C GLU A 53 12.29 -0.31 -4.34
N ALA A 54 11.22 -1.04 -4.59
CA ALA A 54 10.53 -1.91 -3.63
C ALA A 54 11.32 -3.19 -3.27
N TYR A 55 12.30 -3.60 -4.06
CA TYR A 55 13.15 -4.76 -3.76
C TYR A 55 13.99 -4.52 -2.50
N ALA A 56 13.87 -5.37 -1.49
CA ALA A 56 14.76 -5.37 -0.33
C ALA A 56 15.58 -6.67 -0.33
N GLY A 57 16.90 -6.56 -0.52
CA GLY A 57 17.80 -7.71 -0.60
C GLY A 57 17.97 -8.51 0.70
N ASP A 58 17.38 -8.06 1.82
CA ASP A 58 17.36 -8.83 3.06
C ASP A 58 15.99 -9.51 3.29
N PRO A 59 15.91 -10.85 3.18
CA PRO A 59 14.68 -11.61 3.40
C PRO A 59 14.18 -11.58 4.85
N THR A 60 14.93 -11.07 5.82
CA THR A 60 14.57 -11.07 7.25
C THR A 60 14.00 -9.74 7.75
N ALA A 61 14.15 -8.65 6.97
CA ALA A 61 13.59 -7.33 7.27
C ALA A 61 12.18 -7.11 6.69
N ARG A 62 11.51 -8.17 6.21
CA ARG A 62 10.29 -8.10 5.40
C ARG A 62 9.05 -7.64 6.16
N GLY A 63 8.48 -6.50 5.73
CA GLY A 63 7.04 -6.26 5.78
C GLY A 63 6.32 -6.97 4.63
N HIS A 64 5.00 -7.10 4.68
CA HIS A 64 4.18 -7.86 3.72
C HIS A 64 4.11 -7.28 2.28
N ASP A 65 4.77 -6.14 2.01
CA ASP A 65 4.58 -5.34 0.79
C ASP A 65 5.91 -5.08 0.04
N VAL A 66 6.84 -6.02 0.15
CA VAL A 66 8.22 -5.92 -0.37
C VAL A 66 8.37 -6.88 -1.55
N SER A 67 8.91 -6.41 -2.67
CA SER A 67 9.20 -7.24 -3.84
C SER A 67 10.32 -8.22 -3.53
N ASP A 68 10.13 -9.50 -3.84
CA ASP A 68 11.16 -10.53 -3.70
C ASP A 68 12.05 -10.64 -4.97
N ASP A 69 13.06 -11.53 -4.90
CA ASP A 69 13.97 -11.82 -6.02
C ASP A 69 13.22 -12.31 -7.28
N ASP A 70 12.18 -13.13 -7.11
CA ASP A 70 11.40 -13.71 -8.21
C ASP A 70 10.56 -12.63 -8.92
N ASP A 71 10.01 -11.68 -8.16
CA ASP A 71 9.28 -10.54 -8.67
C ASP A 71 10.20 -9.58 -9.44
N LEU A 72 11.41 -9.33 -8.92
CA LEU A 72 12.42 -8.52 -9.60
C LEU A 72 12.87 -9.19 -10.91
N GLU A 73 13.14 -10.50 -10.90
CA GLU A 73 13.54 -11.24 -12.09
C GLU A 73 12.42 -11.25 -13.15
N ARG A 74 11.17 -11.48 -12.73
CA ARG A 74 10.00 -11.48 -13.62
C ARG A 74 9.77 -10.11 -14.26
N ALA A 75 9.91 -9.03 -13.49
CA ALA A 75 9.79 -7.67 -13.98
C ALA A 75 10.93 -7.33 -14.96
N ALA A 76 12.18 -7.72 -14.64
CA ALA A 76 13.33 -7.51 -15.51
C ALA A 76 13.19 -8.25 -16.86
N LYS A 77 12.74 -9.50 -16.86
CA LYS A 77 12.48 -10.27 -18.09
C LYS A 77 11.39 -9.62 -18.96
N ARG A 78 10.31 -9.14 -18.33
CA ARG A 78 9.25 -8.41 -19.03
C ARG A 78 9.79 -7.13 -19.67
N ALA A 79 10.60 -6.38 -18.93
CA ALA A 79 11.21 -5.15 -19.44
C ALA A 79 12.16 -5.42 -20.61
N LEU A 80 12.96 -6.48 -20.53
CA LEU A 80 13.87 -6.88 -21.59
C LEU A 80 13.13 -7.26 -22.88
N ALA A 81 11.99 -7.95 -22.76
CA ALA A 81 11.17 -8.34 -23.92
C ALA A 81 10.50 -7.15 -24.62
N ALA A 82 10.19 -6.08 -23.87
CA ALA A 82 9.52 -4.89 -24.40
C ALA A 82 10.48 -3.81 -24.93
N LEU A 83 11.76 -3.85 -24.54
CA LEU A 83 12.76 -2.92 -25.05
C LEU A 83 13.13 -3.28 -26.51
N PRO A 84 13.12 -2.30 -27.44
CA PRO A 84 13.49 -2.57 -28.82
C PRO A 84 14.94 -3.08 -28.88
N GLU A 85 15.16 -4.12 -29.69
CA GLU A 85 16.52 -4.50 -30.10
C GLU A 85 17.08 -3.37 -30.96
N ASP A 86 18.23 -2.82 -30.57
CA ASP A 86 18.94 -1.80 -31.33
C ASP A 86 19.45 -2.43 -32.65
N VAL A 87 18.57 -2.55 -33.64
CA VAL A 87 18.95 -2.82 -35.03
C VAL A 87 19.24 -1.45 -35.63
N GLY A 88 20.52 -1.17 -35.89
CA GLY A 88 21.02 0.08 -36.48
C GLY A 88 20.54 0.34 -37.91
N ALA A 89 19.23 0.43 -38.13
CA ALA A 89 18.61 0.84 -39.38
C ALA A 89 17.63 1.97 -39.08
N MET A 90 17.92 3.16 -39.62
CA MET A 90 16.92 4.20 -39.85
C MET A 90 15.82 3.63 -40.74
N SER A 91 14.83 3.00 -40.13
CA SER A 91 13.50 2.94 -40.69
C SER A 91 12.83 4.29 -40.36
N PRO A 92 12.16 4.98 -41.30
CA PRO A 92 11.38 6.16 -40.94
C PRO A 92 10.32 5.67 -39.95
N GLY A 93 10.51 6.04 -38.68
CA GLY A 93 9.65 5.57 -37.60
C GLY A 93 8.19 5.90 -37.87
N PRO A 94 7.23 5.11 -37.34
CA PRO A 94 5.83 5.50 -37.37
C PRO A 94 5.75 6.92 -36.83
N ALA A 95 5.01 7.78 -37.54
CA ALA A 95 4.86 9.20 -37.21
C ALA A 95 4.74 9.36 -35.70
N GLY A 96 5.58 10.23 -35.13
CA GLY A 96 5.56 10.51 -33.69
C GLY A 96 4.13 10.78 -33.23
N PRO A 97 3.80 10.43 -31.97
CA PRO A 97 2.44 10.52 -31.45
C PRO A 97 1.88 11.89 -31.77
N THR A 98 0.76 11.91 -32.49
CA THR A 98 0.15 13.15 -32.95
C THR A 98 -0.28 13.96 -31.73
N GLU A 99 -0.46 15.27 -31.89
CA GLU A 99 -0.95 16.13 -30.80
C GLU A 99 -2.30 15.63 -30.24
N GLU A 100 -3.07 14.92 -31.07
CA GLU A 100 -4.29 14.21 -30.69
C GLU A 100 -4.03 13.00 -29.79
N ASP A 101 -3.01 12.19 -30.06
CA ASP A 101 -2.59 11.06 -29.21
C ASP A 101 -2.07 11.55 -27.85
N ILE A 102 -1.30 12.64 -27.85
CA ILE A 102 -0.80 13.25 -26.61
C ILE A 102 -1.96 13.81 -25.77
N ARG A 103 -2.95 14.44 -26.41
CA ARG A 103 -4.15 14.95 -25.73
C ARG A 103 -5.04 13.83 -25.21
N ALA A 104 -5.19 12.73 -25.95
CA ALA A 104 -5.90 11.53 -25.52
C ALA A 104 -5.19 10.85 -24.33
N ALA A 105 -3.86 10.71 -24.40
CA ALA A 105 -3.06 10.16 -23.30
C ALA A 105 -3.12 11.04 -22.03
N GLN A 106 -3.10 12.37 -22.17
CA GLN A 106 -3.27 13.29 -21.04
C GLN A 106 -4.68 13.22 -20.44
N ALA A 107 -5.72 13.05 -21.25
CA ALA A 107 -7.09 12.85 -20.76
C ALA A 107 -7.22 11.53 -19.99
N GLN A 108 -6.59 10.46 -20.48
CA GLN A 108 -6.55 9.16 -19.81
C GLN A 108 -5.76 9.22 -18.50
N MET A 109 -4.59 9.87 -18.48
CA MET A 109 -3.79 10.05 -17.25
C MET A 109 -4.55 10.87 -16.20
N ARG A 110 -5.27 11.93 -16.58
CA ARG A 110 -6.11 12.67 -15.64
C ARG A 110 -7.16 11.76 -14.99
N GLY A 111 -7.86 10.93 -15.77
CA GLY A 111 -8.84 9.98 -15.25
C GLY A 111 -8.25 9.01 -14.22
N THR A 112 -7.08 8.45 -14.52
CA THR A 112 -6.40 7.49 -13.62
C THR A 112 -5.86 8.15 -12.35
N VAL A 113 -5.30 9.36 -12.46
CA VAL A 113 -4.78 10.12 -11.30
C VAL A 113 -5.91 10.52 -10.35
N PHE A 114 -7.09 10.90 -10.87
CA PHE A 114 -8.25 11.17 -10.02
C PHE A 114 -8.78 9.90 -9.33
N HIS A 115 -8.73 8.75 -9.99
CA HIS A 115 -9.15 7.49 -9.39
C HIS A 115 -8.18 7.02 -8.29
N VAL A 116 -6.87 7.09 -8.53
CA VAL A 116 -5.83 6.71 -7.55
C VAL A 116 -5.83 7.68 -6.36
N GLY A 117 -6.00 8.98 -6.60
CA GLY A 117 -6.12 9.99 -5.55
C GLY A 117 -7.39 9.84 -4.70
N ALA A 118 -8.53 9.51 -5.31
CA ALA A 118 -9.78 9.26 -4.60
C ALA A 118 -9.72 7.98 -3.76
N VAL A 119 -9.09 6.91 -4.25
CA VAL A 119 -8.91 5.65 -3.50
C VAL A 119 -7.93 5.83 -2.34
N GLY A 120 -6.82 6.56 -2.55
CA GLY A 120 -5.87 6.89 -1.48
C GLY A 120 -6.47 7.81 -0.41
N GLY A 121 -7.22 8.83 -0.82
CA GLY A 121 -7.91 9.76 0.08
C GLY A 121 -9.01 9.09 0.91
N ALA A 122 -9.83 8.23 0.28
CA ALA A 122 -10.86 7.47 0.98
C ALA A 122 -10.24 6.48 1.99
N GLY A 123 -9.15 5.79 1.62
CA GLY A 123 -8.43 4.90 2.54
C GLY A 123 -7.90 5.63 3.77
N CYS A 124 -7.31 6.82 3.59
CA CYS A 124 -6.84 7.65 4.70
C CYS A 124 -7.98 8.09 5.63
N LEU A 125 -9.12 8.53 5.07
CA LEU A 125 -10.29 8.89 5.87
C LEU A 125 -10.86 7.71 6.67
N VAL A 126 -10.90 6.52 6.07
CA VAL A 126 -11.32 5.30 6.77
C VAL A 126 -10.35 4.95 7.90
N ALA A 127 -9.04 5.05 7.67
CA ALA A 127 -8.03 4.81 8.70
C ALA A 127 -8.14 5.81 9.86
N LEU A 128 -8.36 7.10 9.56
CA LEU A 128 -8.57 8.14 10.57
C LEU A 128 -9.85 7.92 11.36
N LEU A 129 -10.94 7.53 10.70
CA LEU A 129 -12.19 7.18 11.35
C LEU A 129 -12.01 5.99 12.31
N TRP A 130 -11.27 4.97 11.88
CA TRP A 130 -10.93 3.82 12.73
C TRP A 130 -10.09 4.21 13.94
N LEU A 131 -9.08 5.06 13.75
CA LEU A 131 -8.26 5.58 14.84
C LEU A 131 -9.12 6.34 15.84
N ALA A 132 -10.03 7.21 15.37
CA ALA A 132 -10.93 7.97 16.23
C ALA A 132 -11.84 7.05 17.05
N ILE A 133 -12.41 6.00 16.43
CA ILE A 133 -13.23 5.00 17.14
C ILE A 133 -12.39 4.26 18.20
N GLY A 134 -11.15 3.88 17.87
CA GLY A 134 -10.26 3.19 18.81
C GLY A 134 -9.88 4.05 20.02
N VAL A 135 -9.55 5.32 19.80
CA VAL A 135 -9.29 6.29 20.88
C VAL A 135 -10.53 6.46 21.76
N LEU A 136 -11.70 6.58 21.14
CA LEU A 136 -12.96 6.73 21.87
C LEU A 136 -13.28 5.48 22.71
N GLN A 137 -13.07 4.29 22.13
CA GLN A 137 -13.22 3.01 22.81
C GLN A 137 -12.31 2.93 24.03
N PHE A 138 -11.04 3.33 23.91
CA PHE A 138 -10.11 3.34 25.04
C PHE A 138 -10.59 4.19 26.21
N PHE A 139 -11.02 5.44 25.94
CA PHE A 139 -11.52 6.31 27.00
C PHE A 139 -12.82 5.79 27.63
N ALA A 140 -13.72 5.19 26.85
CA ALA A 140 -14.93 4.59 27.37
C ALA A 140 -14.62 3.39 28.28
N VAL A 141 -13.66 2.54 27.89
CA VAL A 141 -13.18 1.43 28.74
C VAL A 141 -12.56 1.96 30.03
N ALA A 142 -11.69 2.96 29.95
CA ALA A 142 -11.05 3.56 31.12
C ALA A 142 -12.07 4.16 32.10
N ALA A 143 -13.07 4.88 31.57
CA ALA A 143 -14.16 5.44 32.36
C ALA A 143 -14.98 4.35 33.06
N GLN A 144 -15.26 3.24 32.37
CA GLN A 144 -15.97 2.10 32.97
C GLN A 144 -15.13 1.39 34.04
N MET A 145 -13.82 1.24 33.84
CA MET A 145 -12.95 0.65 34.85
C MET A 145 -12.85 1.53 36.09
N GLN A 146 -12.81 2.86 35.90
CA GLN A 146 -12.85 3.81 37.00
C GLN A 146 -14.15 3.71 37.80
N SER A 147 -15.31 3.60 37.14
CA SER A 147 -16.60 3.50 37.82
C SER A 147 -16.78 2.17 38.56
N VAL A 148 -16.30 1.06 37.99
CA VAL A 148 -16.47 -0.28 38.58
C VAL A 148 -15.49 -0.54 39.71
N LEU A 149 -14.25 -0.07 39.60
CA LEU A 149 -13.18 -0.34 40.57
C LEU A 149 -13.03 0.76 41.61
N ASP A 150 -13.72 1.89 41.44
CA ASP A 150 -13.59 3.11 42.26
C ASP A 150 -12.13 3.58 42.38
N TRP A 151 -11.38 3.39 41.30
CA TRP A 151 -9.95 3.65 41.23
C TRP A 151 -9.67 5.05 40.69
N GLY A 152 -8.53 5.60 41.10
CA GLY A 152 -8.01 6.82 40.48
C GLY A 152 -7.71 6.63 38.98
N PRO A 153 -7.55 7.72 38.21
CA PRO A 153 -7.36 7.66 36.76
C PRO A 153 -6.12 6.83 36.33
N ALA A 154 -5.02 6.89 37.09
CA ALA A 154 -3.79 6.19 36.73
C ALA A 154 -3.93 4.65 36.72
N PRO A 155 -4.39 3.99 37.81
CA PRO A 155 -4.55 2.53 37.82
C PRO A 155 -5.67 2.03 36.90
N SER A 156 -6.76 2.77 36.71
CA SER A 156 -7.83 2.39 35.77
C SER A 156 -7.32 2.38 34.32
N THR A 157 -6.48 3.35 33.95
CA THR A 157 -5.87 3.42 32.63
C THR A 157 -4.95 2.22 32.35
N LEU A 158 -4.16 1.78 33.34
CA LEU A 158 -3.28 0.62 33.20
C LEU A 158 -4.04 -0.67 32.92
N VAL A 159 -5.22 -0.84 33.52
CA VAL A 159 -6.11 -1.99 33.27
C VAL A 159 -6.90 -1.83 31.97
N ALA A 160 -7.26 -0.59 31.60
CA ALA A 160 -7.97 -0.30 30.37
C ALA A 160 -7.16 -0.61 29.10
N VAL A 161 -5.83 -0.43 29.13
CA VAL A 161 -4.96 -0.75 27.99
C VAL A 161 -5.13 -2.19 27.50
N PRO A 162 -4.87 -3.24 28.31
CA PRO A 162 -5.04 -4.62 27.85
C PRO A 162 -6.50 -4.95 27.51
N LEU A 163 -7.47 -4.42 28.27
CA LEU A 163 -8.90 -4.65 28.00
C LEU A 163 -9.36 -4.08 26.66
N ALA A 164 -8.86 -2.90 26.28
CA ALA A 164 -9.18 -2.27 25.01
C ALA A 164 -8.62 -3.05 23.80
N PHE A 165 -7.54 -3.82 24.00
CA PHE A 165 -6.93 -4.67 22.97
C PHE A 165 -7.69 -5.98 22.71
N PHE A 166 -8.51 -6.46 23.66
CA PHE A 166 -9.36 -7.63 23.43
C PHE A 166 -10.63 -7.18 22.69
N PRO A 167 -10.84 -7.55 21.41
CA PRO A 167 -11.86 -6.91 20.58
C PRO A 167 -13.26 -7.02 21.19
N VAL A 168 -13.66 -8.21 21.65
CA VAL A 168 -14.99 -8.43 22.22
C VAL A 168 -15.13 -7.78 23.59
N VAL A 169 -14.15 -7.98 24.47
CA VAL A 169 -14.22 -7.48 25.86
C VAL A 169 -14.14 -5.95 25.89
N GLY A 170 -13.23 -5.37 25.11
CA GLY A 170 -13.08 -3.93 24.94
C GLY A 170 -14.34 -3.29 24.37
N SER A 171 -14.94 -3.87 23.32
CA SER A 171 -16.21 -3.39 22.74
C SER A 171 -17.37 -3.39 23.74
N VAL A 172 -17.55 -4.48 24.48
CA VAL A 172 -18.63 -4.58 25.49
C VAL A 172 -18.39 -3.61 26.64
N THR A 173 -17.14 -3.48 27.10
CA THR A 173 -16.79 -2.58 28.19
C THR A 173 -16.94 -1.10 27.77
N ALA A 174 -16.54 -0.76 26.55
CA ALA A 174 -16.73 0.57 25.99
C ALA A 174 -18.22 0.92 25.82
N PHE A 175 -19.05 -0.04 25.43
CA PHE A 175 -20.50 0.14 25.38
C PHE A 175 -21.06 0.58 26.75
N PHE A 176 -20.68 -0.11 27.83
CA PHE A 176 -21.10 0.27 29.18
C PHE A 176 -20.49 1.60 29.62
N GLY A 177 -19.22 1.87 29.32
CA GLY A 177 -18.60 3.16 29.62
C GLY A 177 -19.33 4.33 28.94
N ALA A 178 -19.64 4.21 27.66
CA ALA A 178 -20.37 5.23 26.93
C ALA A 178 -21.80 5.40 27.44
N LYS A 179 -22.51 4.28 27.71
CA LYS A 179 -23.91 4.30 28.17
C LYS A 179 -24.03 4.81 29.60
N ASP A 180 -23.28 4.22 30.53
CA ASP A 180 -23.48 4.40 31.98
C ASP A 180 -22.64 5.52 32.56
N VAL A 181 -21.46 5.81 31.99
CA VAL A 181 -20.58 6.87 32.50
C VAL A 181 -20.74 8.15 31.69
N TRP A 182 -20.81 8.06 30.36
CA TRP A 182 -20.97 9.25 29.50
C TRP A 182 -22.42 9.60 29.17
N GLY A 183 -23.38 8.77 29.59
CA GLY A 183 -24.81 9.02 29.40
C GLY A 183 -25.28 8.95 27.94
N TRP A 184 -24.57 8.22 27.08
CA TRP A 184 -24.98 8.04 25.68
C TRP A 184 -26.28 7.23 25.60
N ALA A 185 -27.08 7.54 24.57
CA ALA A 185 -28.23 6.72 24.26
C ALA A 185 -27.78 5.26 23.94
N PRO A 186 -28.45 4.22 24.48
CA PRO A 186 -28.03 2.83 24.31
C PRO A 186 -27.87 2.39 22.84
N TRP A 187 -28.74 2.86 21.96
CA TRP A 187 -28.66 2.54 20.53
C TRP A 187 -27.42 3.14 19.88
N LEU A 188 -27.02 4.36 20.26
CA LEU A 188 -25.86 5.05 19.71
C LEU A 188 -24.56 4.36 20.15
N ALA A 189 -24.45 4.02 21.43
CA ALA A 189 -23.33 3.24 21.96
C ALA A 189 -23.26 1.85 21.31
N GLY A 190 -24.41 1.21 21.09
CA GLY A 190 -24.49 -0.10 20.43
C GLY A 190 -23.99 -0.05 18.98
N VAL A 191 -24.33 0.99 18.23
CA VAL A 191 -23.83 1.17 16.86
C VAL A 191 -22.31 1.36 16.85
N ALA A 192 -21.80 2.27 17.69
CA ALA A 192 -20.39 2.65 17.71
C ALA A 192 -19.46 1.51 18.16
N PHE A 193 -19.82 0.77 19.21
CA PHE A 193 -18.90 -0.18 19.85
C PHE A 193 -19.24 -1.65 19.61
N LEU A 194 -20.44 -1.98 19.13
CA LEU A 194 -20.84 -3.38 18.87
C LEU A 194 -21.07 -3.64 17.38
N ALA A 195 -21.91 -2.85 16.72
CA ALA A 195 -22.30 -3.11 15.33
C ALA A 195 -21.15 -2.87 14.34
N ILE A 196 -20.47 -1.71 14.41
CA ILE A 196 -19.37 -1.37 13.49
C ILE A 196 -18.20 -2.37 13.64
N PRO A 197 -17.71 -2.70 14.85
CA PRO A 197 -16.66 -3.71 15.01
C PRO A 197 -17.09 -5.10 14.51
N ALA A 198 -18.32 -5.53 14.78
CA ALA A 198 -18.83 -6.82 14.32
C ALA A 198 -18.88 -6.92 12.78
N ILE A 199 -19.39 -5.88 12.11
CA ILE A 199 -19.41 -5.79 10.65
C ILE A 199 -17.99 -5.85 10.08
N SER A 200 -17.02 -5.29 10.78
CA SER A 200 -15.64 -5.22 10.33
C SER A 200 -14.92 -6.57 10.45
N ILE A 201 -15.17 -7.29 11.54
CA ILE A 201 -14.69 -8.67 11.72
C ILE A 201 -15.31 -9.60 10.68
N LEU A 202 -16.64 -9.52 10.48
CA LEU A 202 -17.36 -10.36 9.51
C LEU A 202 -17.01 -10.00 8.05
N GLY A 203 -16.89 -8.71 7.76
CA GLY A 203 -16.54 -8.18 6.43
C GLY A 203 -15.11 -8.52 6.04
N GLY A 204 -14.16 -8.43 6.98
CA GLY A 204 -12.76 -8.81 6.78
C GLY A 204 -12.60 -10.31 6.49
N TRP A 205 -13.36 -11.18 7.15
CA TRP A 205 -13.36 -12.61 6.85
C TRP A 205 -13.90 -12.93 5.45
N SER A 206 -14.97 -12.24 5.02
CA SER A 206 -15.60 -12.52 3.72
C SER A 206 -14.68 -12.25 2.52
N SER A 207 -13.73 -11.30 2.62
CA SER A 207 -12.77 -11.00 1.55
C SER A 207 -11.60 -12.00 1.51
N VAL A 208 -11.20 -12.53 2.67
CA VAL A 208 -10.16 -13.56 2.79
C VAL A 208 -10.63 -14.90 2.20
N PHE A 209 -11.87 -15.33 2.48
CA PHE A 209 -12.41 -16.58 1.92
C PHE A 209 -12.69 -16.50 0.41
N ARG A 210 -12.89 -15.30 -0.16
CA ARG A 210 -13.17 -15.15 -1.60
C ARG A 210 -11.92 -15.21 -2.48
N ARG A 211 -10.72 -14.98 -1.92
CA ARG A 211 -9.43 -15.08 -2.64
C ARG A 211 -8.78 -16.47 -2.60
N GLY A 212 -9.34 -17.41 -1.83
CA GLY A 212 -8.83 -18.78 -1.69
C GLY A 212 -9.39 -19.81 -2.68
N GLY A 213 -10.10 -19.39 -3.74
CA GLY A 213 -10.56 -20.33 -4.78
C GLY A 213 -9.40 -20.83 -5.63
N PRO A 214 -9.32 -22.15 -5.95
CA PRO A 214 -8.23 -22.68 -6.75
C PRO A 214 -8.18 -22.03 -8.14
N PRO A 215 -6.98 -21.78 -8.69
CA PRO A 215 -6.84 -21.29 -10.06
C PRO A 215 -7.47 -22.32 -11.01
N ARG A 216 -8.39 -21.86 -11.86
CA ARG A 216 -8.88 -22.60 -13.02
C ARG A 216 -8.00 -22.33 -14.21
#